data_AF-A0A2A5HN25-F1
#
_entry.id   AF-A0A2A5HN25-F1
#
_cell.length_a   1.000
_cell.length_b   1.000
_cell.length_c   1.000
_cell.angle_alpha   90.00
_cell.angle_beta   90.00
_cell.angle_gamma   90.00
#
_symmetry.space_group_name_H-M   'P 1'
#
loop_
_entity.id
_entity.type
_entity.pdbx_description
1 polymer ?
#
loop_
_entity_poly.entity_id
_entity_poly.type
_entity_poly.pdbx_seq_one_letter_code
_entity_poly.pdbx_strand_id
1 'polypeptide(L)'
;LWQFQKELRHSASSVVQTITLWDGADLPVDQWIGMKYVVYTQAVGEVKLQAWLDLTEGENGGDWQLLGEYIDMGSNWNADADWGSLDATGCNYDTNHVIDPGHGVVFIRNTQGESEYKWVTIREIELP
;
A
#
# COMPACT_ATOMS: atom_id res chain seq x y z
N LEU A 1 -7.11 0.06 10.76
CA LEU A 1 -7.26 0.96 9.59
C LEU A 1 -6.26 0.53 8.52
N TRP A 2 -6.67 0.57 7.26
CA TRP A 2 -5.79 0.37 6.11
C TRP A 2 -5.67 1.68 5.33
N GLN A 3 -4.47 2.02 4.88
CA GLN A 3 -4.23 3.32 4.25
C GLN A 3 -3.32 3.19 3.04
N PHE A 4 -3.61 3.95 1.99
CA PHE A 4 -2.60 4.27 1.00
C PHE A 4 -1.90 5.54 1.45
N GLN A 5 -0.64 5.37 1.85
CA GLN A 5 0.26 6.44 2.25
C GLN A 5 1.43 6.57 1.27
N LYS A 6 1.80 7.81 0.94
CA LYS A 6 2.97 8.13 0.12
C LYS A 6 3.98 8.86 0.97
N GLU A 7 5.18 8.32 1.02
CA GLU A 7 6.37 8.93 1.61
C GLU A 7 7.42 9.01 0.51
N LEU A 8 7.86 10.22 0.17
CA LEU A 8 8.96 10.44 -0.77
C LEU A 8 10.27 10.70 -0.02
N ARG A 9 10.19 11.19 1.22
CA ARG A 9 11.34 11.47 2.08
C ARG A 9 10.93 11.30 3.54
N HIS A 10 11.75 10.56 4.29
CA HIS A 10 11.55 10.45 5.73
C HIS A 10 11.76 11.81 6.42
N SER A 11 10.90 12.22 7.36
CA SER A 11 9.95 11.38 8.11
C SER A 11 8.48 11.52 7.79
N ALA A 12 8.13 11.96 6.59
CA ALA A 12 6.77 12.41 6.34
C ALA A 12 6.05 11.65 5.23
N SER A 13 4.75 11.42 5.48
CA SER A 13 3.87 10.75 4.54
C SER A 13 2.52 11.46 4.44
N SER A 14 1.80 11.23 3.34
CA SER A 14 0.42 11.66 3.18
C SER A 14 -0.50 10.50 2.86
N VAL A 15 -1.68 10.52 3.47
CA VAL A 15 -2.74 9.56 3.22
C VAL A 15 -3.63 10.06 2.08
N VAL A 16 -3.79 9.28 1.01
CA VAL A 16 -4.77 9.58 -0.04
C VAL A 16 -6.09 8.83 0.16
N GLN A 17 -6.03 7.68 0.84
CA GLN A 17 -7.21 6.87 1.11
C GLN A 17 -7.05 6.17 2.46
N THR A 18 -8.12 6.20 3.26
CA THR A 18 -8.27 5.39 4.48
C THR A 18 -9.44 4.46 4.32
N ILE A 19 -9.23 3.18 4.62
CA ILE A 19 -10.19 2.10 4.55
C ILE A 19 -10.38 1.58 5.98
N THR A 20 -11.62 1.64 6.46
CA THR A 20 -12.02 1.05 7.73
C THR A 20 -12.44 -0.39 7.48
N LEU A 21 -11.72 -1.34 8.09
CA LEU A 21 -12.10 -2.75 8.10
C LEU A 21 -12.83 -3.07 9.40
N TRP A 22 -13.52 -4.21 9.41
CA TRP A 22 -14.15 -4.79 10.60
C TRP A 22 -15.18 -3.87 11.24
N ASP A 23 -15.80 -2.98 10.47
CA ASP A 23 -16.73 -1.95 10.96
C ASP A 23 -16.16 -1.13 12.14
N GLY A 24 -14.83 -0.96 12.16
CA GLY A 24 -14.11 -0.26 13.22
C GLY A 24 -13.80 -1.09 14.47
N ALA A 25 -14.12 -2.38 14.46
CA ALA A 25 -13.72 -3.32 15.51
C ALA A 25 -12.21 -3.65 15.45
N ASP A 26 -11.75 -4.34 16.49
CA ASP A 26 -10.37 -4.81 16.60
C ASP A 26 -10.03 -5.84 15.52
N LEU A 27 -8.73 -5.98 15.24
CA LEU A 27 -8.23 -7.00 14.33
C LEU A 27 -8.60 -8.40 14.85
N PRO A 28 -9.16 -9.29 14.01
CA PRO A 28 -9.44 -10.67 14.42
C PRO A 28 -8.18 -11.37 14.93
N VAL A 29 -8.33 -12.10 16.05
CA VAL A 29 -7.30 -12.96 16.63
C VAL A 29 -7.57 -14.42 16.27
N ASP A 30 -6.54 -15.27 16.32
CA ASP A 30 -6.62 -16.71 16.00
C ASP A 30 -7.19 -17.00 14.60
N GLN A 31 -6.97 -16.09 13.66
CA GLN A 31 -7.46 -16.18 12.28
C GLN A 31 -6.36 -15.77 11.30
N TRP A 32 -6.23 -16.53 10.22
CA TRP A 32 -5.40 -16.13 9.08
C TRP A 32 -6.10 -15.04 8.27
N ILE A 33 -5.38 -13.94 8.07
CA ILE A 33 -5.84 -12.82 7.25
C ILE A 33 -4.95 -12.75 6.01
N GLY A 34 -5.52 -13.10 4.86
CA GLY A 34 -4.86 -12.97 3.56
C GLY A 34 -4.78 -11.51 3.15
N MET A 35 -3.56 -11.05 2.88
CA MET A 35 -3.28 -9.70 2.40
C MET A 35 -2.59 -9.78 1.05
N LYS A 36 -3.06 -9.02 0.07
CA LYS A 36 -2.41 -8.91 -1.22
C LYS A 36 -2.38 -7.46 -1.65
N TYR A 37 -1.18 -6.98 -1.96
CA TYR A 37 -0.96 -5.64 -2.49
C TYR A 37 -0.40 -5.76 -3.90
N VAL A 38 -1.04 -5.09 -4.84
CA VAL A 38 -0.73 -5.17 -6.27
C VAL A 38 -0.39 -3.77 -6.75
N VAL A 39 0.77 -3.62 -7.37
CA VAL A 39 1.26 -2.36 -7.93
C VAL A 39 1.73 -2.61 -9.36
N TYR A 40 1.25 -1.82 -10.32
CA TYR A 40 1.62 -1.95 -11.72
C TYR A 40 1.42 -0.64 -12.50
N THR A 41 2.13 -0.49 -13.60
CA THR A 41 1.92 0.61 -14.55
C THR A 41 0.60 0.39 -15.29
N GLN A 42 -0.36 1.29 -15.10
CA GLN A 42 -1.63 1.25 -15.85
C GLN A 42 -1.50 1.98 -17.19
N ALA A 43 -0.77 3.08 -17.21
CA ALA A 43 -0.43 3.87 -18.39
C ALA A 43 0.92 4.58 -18.15
N VAL A 44 1.50 5.19 -19.19
CA VAL A 44 2.77 5.92 -19.06
C VAL A 44 2.62 7.03 -18.01
N GLY A 45 3.40 6.95 -16.93
CA GLY A 45 3.35 7.90 -15.81
C GLY A 45 2.17 7.68 -14.84
N GLU A 46 1.44 6.57 -14.95
CA GLU A 46 0.34 6.22 -14.06
C GLU A 46 0.57 4.86 -13.40
N VAL A 47 0.59 4.85 -12.06
CA VAL A 47 0.77 3.64 -11.26
C VAL A 47 -0.53 3.29 -10.56
N LYS A 48 -1.05 2.10 -10.82
CA LYS A 48 -2.20 1.54 -10.13
C LYS A 48 -1.74 0.82 -8.87
N LEU A 49 -2.41 1.09 -7.77
CA LEU A 49 -2.24 0.43 -6.49
C LEU A 49 -3.56 -0.22 -6.09
N GLN A 50 -3.52 -1.48 -5.66
CA GLN A 50 -4.71 -2.22 -5.19
C GLN A 50 -4.38 -3.03 -3.94
N ALA A 51 -5.26 -2.95 -2.94
CA ALA A 51 -5.20 -3.76 -1.73
C ALA A 51 -6.38 -4.75 -1.73
N TRP A 52 -6.10 -6.00 -1.39
CA TRP A 52 -7.04 -7.10 -1.39
C TRP A 52 -6.96 -7.87 -0.07
N LEU A 53 -8.11 -8.39 0.35
CA LEU A 53 -8.32 -9.17 1.56
C LEU A 53 -8.83 -10.56 1.19
N ASP A 54 -8.36 -11.58 1.90
CA ASP A 54 -8.95 -12.91 1.88
C ASP A 54 -9.09 -13.43 3.32
N LEU A 55 -10.26 -13.98 3.64
CA LEU A 55 -10.57 -14.52 4.97
C LEU A 55 -10.80 -16.02 4.97
N THR A 56 -10.59 -16.68 3.83
CA THR A 56 -10.77 -18.13 3.68
C THR A 56 -9.46 -18.91 3.82
N GLU A 57 -8.39 -18.26 4.29
CA GLU A 57 -7.06 -18.87 4.42
C GLU A 57 -6.55 -19.44 3.08
N GLY A 58 -6.86 -18.78 1.97
CA GLY A 58 -6.46 -19.23 0.64
C GLY A 58 -7.19 -20.48 0.13
N GLU A 59 -8.33 -20.86 0.74
CA GLU A 59 -9.13 -22.00 0.29
C GLU A 59 -9.46 -21.88 -1.21
N ASN A 60 -9.12 -22.91 -2.00
CA ASN A 60 -9.30 -22.94 -3.46
C ASN A 60 -8.67 -21.74 -4.20
N GLY A 61 -7.60 -21.15 -3.67
CA GLY A 61 -6.95 -19.96 -4.21
C GLY A 61 -7.32 -18.65 -3.51
N GLY A 62 -8.23 -18.72 -2.52
CA GLY A 62 -8.69 -17.59 -1.70
C GLY A 62 -9.90 -16.87 -2.32
N ASP A 63 -10.75 -16.32 -1.46
CA ASP A 63 -11.85 -15.43 -1.87
C ASP A 63 -11.41 -13.98 -1.76
N TRP A 64 -10.60 -13.55 -2.72
CA TRP A 64 -9.97 -12.23 -2.71
C TRP A 64 -10.97 -11.11 -2.97
N GLN A 65 -11.26 -10.32 -1.95
CA GLN A 65 -12.11 -9.13 -2.00
C GLN A 65 -11.25 -7.88 -2.17
N LEU A 66 -11.58 -7.02 -3.14
CA LEU A 66 -10.91 -5.74 -3.32
C LEU A 66 -11.26 -4.82 -2.14
N LEU A 67 -10.26 -4.40 -1.37
CA LEU A 67 -10.45 -3.44 -0.28
C LEU A 67 -10.46 -2.00 -0.78
N GLY A 68 -9.57 -1.70 -1.72
CA GLY A 68 -9.42 -0.36 -2.25
C GLY A 68 -8.35 -0.29 -3.32
N GLU A 69 -8.45 0.75 -4.12
CA GLU A 69 -7.52 1.00 -5.20
C GLU A 69 -7.33 2.51 -5.42
N TYR A 70 -6.16 2.86 -5.95
CA TYR A 70 -5.80 4.22 -6.28
C TYR A 70 -4.95 4.24 -7.56
N ILE A 71 -5.05 5.30 -8.35
CA ILE A 71 -4.17 5.57 -9.50
C ILE A 71 -3.34 6.80 -9.15
N ASP A 72 -2.05 6.59 -8.95
CA ASP A 72 -1.10 7.67 -8.80
C ASP A 72 -0.68 8.18 -10.17
N MET A 73 -1.13 9.39 -10.48
CA MET A 73 -0.85 10.12 -11.73
C MET A 73 -0.16 11.46 -11.46
N GLY A 74 0.41 11.62 -10.27
CA GLY A 74 1.21 12.79 -9.90
C GLY A 74 0.44 14.11 -9.83
N SER A 75 -0.88 14.11 -9.69
CA SER A 75 -1.69 15.34 -9.61
C SER A 75 -2.47 15.48 -8.31
N ASN A 76 -2.90 14.36 -7.71
CA ASN A 76 -3.84 14.33 -6.58
C ASN A 76 -3.25 13.69 -5.30
N TRP A 77 -1.97 13.31 -5.33
CA TRP A 77 -1.29 12.70 -4.20
C TRP A 77 0.12 13.26 -4.05
N ASN A 78 0.22 14.38 -3.35
CA ASN A 78 1.49 14.95 -2.93
C ASN A 78 1.94 14.24 -1.66
N ALA A 79 3.21 13.84 -1.55
CA ALA A 79 3.79 13.54 -0.25
C ALA A 79 3.74 14.82 0.59
N ASP A 80 3.02 14.75 1.70
CA ASP A 80 2.95 15.83 2.67
C ASP A 80 4.19 15.76 3.55
N ALA A 81 4.67 16.91 4.02
CA ALA A 81 5.46 16.88 5.24
C ALA A 81 4.47 16.93 6.40
N ASP A 82 4.49 15.94 7.29
CA ASP A 82 4.18 16.23 8.69
C ASP A 82 4.97 17.51 9.01
N TRP A 83 4.27 18.58 9.41
CA TRP A 83 4.74 19.99 9.55
C TRP A 83 4.42 21.00 8.43
N GLY A 84 3.67 20.65 7.39
CA GLY A 84 2.96 21.63 6.54
C GLY A 84 3.78 22.29 5.41
N SER A 85 4.92 21.71 5.04
CA SER A 85 5.65 22.08 3.82
C SER A 85 5.85 20.85 2.94
N LEU A 86 5.21 20.74 1.77
CA LEU A 86 5.46 19.65 0.82
C LEU A 86 6.97 19.46 0.61
N ASP A 87 7.55 18.36 1.12
CA ASP A 87 9.02 18.25 1.22
C ASP A 87 9.57 17.05 0.44
N ALA A 88 9.97 17.29 -0.80
CA ALA A 88 10.96 16.49 -1.52
C ALA A 88 12.33 17.21 -1.60
N THR A 89 12.56 18.23 -0.76
CA THR A 89 13.78 19.05 -0.75
C THR A 89 15.00 18.16 -0.54
N GLY A 90 16.00 18.36 -1.40
CA GLY A 90 17.21 17.54 -1.41
C GLY A 90 17.11 16.27 -2.27
N CYS A 91 15.91 15.95 -2.78
CA CYS A 91 15.71 14.94 -3.81
C CYS A 91 15.60 15.59 -5.20
N ASN A 92 15.89 14.82 -6.25
CA ASN A 92 15.81 15.29 -7.64
C ASN A 92 14.42 15.08 -8.27
N TYR A 93 13.35 15.19 -7.48
CA TYR A 93 11.98 14.99 -7.92
C TYR A 93 11.00 15.87 -7.14
N ASP A 94 9.84 16.14 -7.72
CA ASP A 94 8.78 16.96 -7.13
C ASP A 94 7.99 16.20 -6.07
N THR A 95 7.20 16.93 -5.27
CA THR A 95 6.43 16.39 -4.14
C THR A 95 5.28 15.47 -4.55
N ASN A 96 4.91 15.50 -5.83
CA ASN A 96 3.91 14.65 -6.47
C ASN A 96 4.52 13.49 -7.26
N HIS A 97 5.83 13.21 -7.12
CA HIS A 97 6.51 12.17 -7.86
C HIS A 97 5.74 10.84 -7.80
N VAL A 98 5.55 10.24 -8.97
CA VAL A 98 4.97 8.90 -9.13
C VAL A 98 6.10 7.91 -8.97
N ILE A 99 5.95 6.98 -8.02
CA ILE A 99 6.93 5.92 -7.80
C ILE A 99 6.65 4.79 -8.80
N ASP A 100 7.39 4.78 -9.90
CA ASP A 100 7.24 3.76 -10.95
C ASP A 100 7.56 2.33 -10.44
N PRO A 101 6.97 1.28 -11.04
CA PRO A 101 7.25 -0.10 -10.65
C PRO A 101 8.75 -0.45 -10.77
N GLY A 102 9.23 -1.27 -9.83
CA GLY A 102 10.65 -1.64 -9.72
C GLY A 102 11.45 -0.79 -8.72
N HIS A 103 10.91 0.33 -8.24
CA HIS A 103 11.59 1.24 -7.29
C HIS A 103 11.08 1.12 -5.83
N GLY A 104 10.17 0.16 -5.56
CA GLY A 104 9.55 -0.01 -4.25
C GLY A 104 10.33 -0.92 -3.30
N VAL A 105 10.12 -0.71 -2.01
CA VAL A 105 10.55 -1.61 -0.93
C VAL A 105 9.33 -2.08 -0.15
N VAL A 106 9.35 -3.34 0.31
CA VAL A 106 8.27 -3.91 1.13
C VAL A 106 8.75 -4.01 2.57
N PHE A 107 8.03 -3.36 3.49
CA PHE A 107 8.25 -3.48 4.92
C PHE A 107 7.10 -4.22 5.59
N ILE A 108 7.44 -5.22 6.40
CA ILE A 108 6.50 -5.88 7.30
C ILE A 108 6.98 -5.59 8.72
N ARG A 109 6.15 -4.93 9.51
CA ARG A 109 6.51 -4.45 10.86
C ARG A 109 5.43 -4.80 11.87
N ASN A 110 5.84 -5.40 12.98
CA ASN A 110 5.01 -5.58 14.17
C ASN A 110 5.46 -4.60 15.23
N THR A 111 4.64 -3.59 15.51
CA THR A 111 4.96 -2.59 16.53
C THR A 111 4.55 -3.05 17.93
N GLN A 112 3.47 -3.84 18.03
CA GLN A 112 2.98 -4.43 19.27
C GLN A 112 2.43 -5.83 18.98
N GLY A 113 2.76 -6.81 19.82
CA GLY A 113 2.27 -8.19 19.71
C GLY A 113 3.18 -9.11 18.88
N GLU A 114 2.78 -10.39 18.85
CA GLU A 114 3.39 -11.43 18.01
C GLU A 114 2.53 -11.63 16.76
N SER A 115 3.16 -11.96 15.65
CA SER A 115 2.47 -12.19 14.38
C SER A 115 3.16 -13.32 13.64
N GLU A 116 2.36 -14.24 13.12
CA GLU A 116 2.85 -15.32 12.29
C GLU A 116 2.56 -15.02 10.82
N TYR A 117 3.48 -15.42 9.94
CA TYR A 117 3.36 -15.22 8.51
C TYR A 117 3.49 -16.56 7.81
N LYS A 118 2.66 -16.79 6.80
CA LYS A 118 2.80 -17.92 5.88
C LYS A 118 2.46 -17.51 4.46
N TRP A 119 3.08 -18.21 3.51
CA TRP A 119 2.91 -18.02 2.06
C TRP A 119 3.25 -16.61 1.56
N VAL A 120 4.18 -15.93 2.24
CA VAL A 120 4.67 -14.61 1.81
C VAL A 120 5.33 -14.73 0.45
N THR A 121 4.81 -13.99 -0.52
CA THR A 121 5.35 -13.91 -1.87
C THR A 121 5.47 -12.44 -2.25
N ILE A 122 6.67 -12.02 -2.64
CA ILE A 122 6.93 -10.72 -3.25
C ILE A 122 7.40 -11.02 -4.67
N ARG A 123 6.70 -10.46 -5.65
CA ARG A 123 7.01 -10.67 -7.06
C ARG A 123 6.74 -9.39 -7.83
N GLU A 124 7.57 -9.17 -8.83
CA GLU A 124 7.25 -8.25 -9.91
C GLU A 124 6.17 -8.88 -10.79
N ILE A 125 5.19 -8.08 -11.22
CA ILE A 125 4.16 -8.52 -12.16
C ILE A 125 4.63 -8.12 -13.55
N GLU A 126 5.11 -9.09 -14.31
CA GLU A 126 5.35 -8.91 -15.74
C GLU A 126 4.01 -9.01 -16.48
N LEU A 127 3.65 -7.96 -17.22
CA LEU A 127 2.54 -8.04 -18.17
C LEU A 127 2.99 -8.91 -19.36
N PRO A 128 2.10 -9.75 -19.92
CA PRO A 128 2.42 -10.60 -21.08
C PRO A 128 2.75 -9.80 -22.35
#